data_AF-A0A1S1R7W9-F1
#
_entry.id   AF-A0A1S1R7W9-F1
#
_cell.length_a   1.000
_cell.length_b   1.000
_cell.length_c   1.000
_cell.angle_alpha   90.00
_cell.angle_beta   90.00
_cell.angle_gamma   90.00
#
_symmetry.space_group_name_H-M   'P 1'
#
loop_
_entity.id
_entity.type
_entity.pdbx_description
1 polymer ?
#
loop_
_entity_poly.entity_id
_entity_poly.type
_entity_poly.pdbx_seq_one_letter_code
_entity_poly.pdbx_strand_id
1 'polypeptide(L)'
;MDIFPFDDATPWRTPETGPALVYVRATPDGDRELTIRPGADAIDLVAALATLPPGVIFLEHFGDVDAVLVFRQNPAGPPELDGIPLFPPSPLVPAGAARG
;
A
#
# COMPACT_ATOMS: atom_id res chain seq x y z
N MET A 1 22.34 2.06 32.44
CA MET A 1 22.33 1.18 31.26
C MET A 1 21.01 1.40 30.58
N ASP A 2 21.01 2.16 29.51
CA ASP A 2 19.86 2.29 28.61
C ASP A 2 20.04 1.28 27.49
N ILE A 3 19.07 0.37 27.34
CA ILE A 3 19.14 -0.79 26.44
C ILE A 3 18.63 -0.43 25.03
N PHE A 4 18.04 0.76 24.86
CA PHE A 4 17.55 1.24 23.58
C PHE A 4 18.04 2.67 23.32
N PRO A 5 18.90 2.91 22.32
CA PRO A 5 19.20 4.27 21.91
C PRO A 5 17.91 4.90 21.37
N PHE A 6 17.55 6.06 21.91
CA PHE A 6 16.35 6.84 21.58
C PHE A 6 16.37 7.45 20.16
N ASP A 7 17.37 7.08 19.33
CA ASP A 7 17.67 7.65 18.01
C ASP A 7 17.53 6.60 16.89
N ASP A 8 16.54 5.71 17.02
CA ASP A 8 16.09 4.87 15.92
C ASP A 8 14.67 5.34 15.57
N ALA A 9 14.56 6.38 14.76
CA ALA A 9 13.31 7.10 14.54
C ALA A 9 12.22 6.24 13.87
N THR A 10 12.55 5.05 13.36
CA THR A 10 11.58 4.11 12.76
C THR A 10 12.12 2.67 12.74
N PRO A 11 12.12 1.93 13.86
CA PRO A 11 12.59 0.53 13.90
C PRO A 11 11.74 -0.44 13.05
N TRP A 12 10.61 0.04 12.52
CA TRP A 12 9.74 -0.66 11.57
C TRP A 12 10.06 -0.36 10.10
N ARG A 13 11.05 0.49 9.79
CA ARG A 13 11.47 0.73 8.41
C ARG A 13 12.21 -0.47 7.87
N THR A 14 11.89 -0.83 6.63
CA THR A 14 12.76 -1.70 5.84
C THR A 14 14.14 -1.04 5.72
N PRO A 15 15.24 -1.70 6.11
CA PRO A 15 16.58 -1.19 5.81
C PRO A 15 16.74 -1.03 4.30
N GLU A 16 17.30 0.09 3.85
CA GLU A 16 17.41 0.43 2.42
C GLU A 16 18.33 -0.52 1.62
N THR A 17 19.04 -1.40 2.33
CA THR A 17 19.95 -2.40 1.78
C THR A 17 19.34 -3.80 1.95
N GLY A 18 18.77 -4.35 0.88
CA GLY A 18 18.18 -5.68 0.88
C GLY A 18 17.35 -5.99 -0.38
N PRO A 19 16.89 -7.24 -0.54
CA PRO A 19 15.94 -7.59 -1.60
C PRO A 19 14.60 -6.88 -1.35
N ALA A 20 13.88 -6.52 -2.42
CA ALA A 20 12.56 -5.91 -2.32
C ALA A 20 11.62 -6.76 -1.45
N LEU A 21 11.00 -6.13 -0.44
CA LEU A 21 10.05 -6.78 0.46
C LEU A 21 8.61 -6.71 -0.06
N VAL A 22 8.34 -5.85 -1.04
CA VAL A 22 7.10 -5.85 -1.80
C VAL A 22 7.42 -5.94 -3.28
N TYR A 23 6.77 -6.85 -4.00
CA TYR A 23 6.92 -6.94 -5.45
C TYR A 23 5.62 -7.35 -6.13
N VAL A 24 5.48 -6.95 -7.40
CA VAL A 24 4.31 -7.21 -8.23
C VAL A 24 4.70 -8.12 -9.38
N ARG A 25 3.91 -9.16 -9.61
CA ARG A 25 4.04 -10.12 -10.70
C ARG A 25 2.76 -10.17 -11.53
N ALA A 26 2.92 -10.27 -12.86
CA ALA A 26 1.81 -10.57 -13.75
C ALA A 26 1.59 -12.08 -13.85
N THR A 27 0.34 -12.53 -13.76
CA THR A 27 -0.03 -13.92 -14.04
C THR A 27 -0.32 -14.11 -15.53
N PRO A 28 -0.29 -15.36 -16.05
CA PRO A 28 -0.66 -15.64 -17.44
C PRO A 28 -2.08 -15.21 -17.80
N ASP A 29 -3.00 -15.20 -16.83
CA ASP A 29 -4.41 -14.82 -17.00
C ASP A 29 -4.62 -13.28 -16.99
N GLY A 30 -3.55 -12.51 -16.82
CA GLY A 30 -3.58 -11.05 -16.78
C GLY A 30 -3.83 -10.43 -15.41
N ASP A 31 -3.99 -11.27 -14.38
CA ASP A 31 -4.08 -10.82 -12.98
C ASP A 31 -2.70 -10.34 -12.47
N ARG A 32 -2.72 -9.58 -11.37
CA ARG A 32 -1.52 -9.05 -10.71
C ARG A 32 -1.46 -9.58 -9.30
N GLU A 33 -0.38 -10.29 -9.01
CA GLU A 33 -0.04 -10.77 -7.68
C GLU A 33 0.93 -9.79 -7.04
N LEU A 34 0.54 -9.20 -5.93
CA LEU A 34 1.41 -8.38 -5.09
C LEU A 34 1.78 -9.19 -3.86
N THR A 35 3.06 -9.51 -3.71
CA THR A 35 3.58 -10.22 -2.53
C THR A 35 4.20 -9.23 -1.56
N ILE A 36 3.81 -9.32 -0.29
CA ILE A 36 4.30 -8.54 0.84
C ILE A 36 5.02 -9.50 1.77
N ARG A 37 6.32 -9.31 1.94
CA ARG A 37 7.16 -10.09 2.83
C ARG A 37 7.23 -9.45 4.21
N PRO A 38 7.45 -10.22 5.29
CA PRO A 38 7.67 -9.68 6.61
C PRO A 38 8.77 -8.62 6.63
N GLY A 39 8.51 -7.52 7.33
CA GLY A 39 9.41 -6.37 7.41
C GLY A 39 9.18 -5.30 6.35
N ALA A 40 8.30 -5.53 5.37
CA ALA A 40 7.88 -4.49 4.43
C ALA A 40 7.22 -3.32 5.15
N ASP A 41 7.47 -2.10 4.68
CA ASP A 41 6.86 -0.90 5.20
C ASP A 41 5.75 -0.33 4.29
N ALA A 42 5.03 0.68 4.79
CA ALA A 42 3.93 1.29 4.06
C ALA A 42 4.38 2.03 2.79
N ILE A 43 5.60 2.56 2.74
CA ILE A 43 6.14 3.21 1.54
C ILE A 43 6.42 2.16 0.47
N ASP A 44 7.02 1.04 0.82
CA ASP A 44 7.27 -0.07 -0.11
C ASP A 44 5.95 -0.58 -0.70
N LEU A 45 4.92 -0.73 0.14
CA LEU A 45 3.60 -1.16 -0.29
C LEU A 45 2.95 -0.14 -1.23
N VAL A 46 2.95 1.15 -0.87
CA VAL A 46 2.37 2.20 -1.72
C VAL A 46 3.11 2.33 -3.04
N ALA A 47 4.44 2.22 -3.03
CA ALA A 47 5.25 2.24 -4.25
C ALA A 47 4.89 1.05 -5.15
N ALA A 48 4.76 -0.15 -4.60
CA ALA A 48 4.34 -1.34 -5.36
C ALA A 48 2.91 -1.20 -5.91
N LEU A 49 1.96 -0.74 -5.10
CA LEU A 49 0.58 -0.49 -5.53
C LEU A 49 0.50 0.55 -6.66
N ALA A 50 1.36 1.57 -6.65
CA ALA A 50 1.44 2.58 -7.70
C ALA A 50 1.89 2.01 -9.06
N THR A 51 2.50 0.82 -9.09
CA THR A 51 2.86 0.13 -10.34
C THR A 51 1.71 -0.66 -10.95
N LEU A 52 0.61 -0.85 -10.21
CA LEU A 52 -0.55 -1.56 -10.72
C LEU A 52 -1.24 -0.73 -11.80
N PRO A 53 -1.79 -1.37 -12.84
CA PRO A 53 -2.58 -0.64 -13.83
C PRO A 53 -3.78 0.05 -13.18
N PRO A 54 -4.20 1.22 -13.69
CA PRO A 54 -5.38 1.91 -13.17
C PRO A 54 -6.62 1.05 -13.34
N GLY A 55 -7.53 1.11 -12.36
CA GLY A 55 -8.80 0.38 -12.43
C GLY A 55 -8.72 -1.12 -12.15
N VAL A 56 -7.58 -1.63 -11.68
CA VAL A 56 -7.58 -2.98 -11.10
C VAL A 56 -8.37 -3.00 -9.79
N ILE A 57 -9.07 -4.10 -9.55
CA ILE A 57 -9.81 -4.36 -8.33
C ILE A 57 -9.11 -5.46 -7.54
N PHE A 58 -9.10 -5.31 -6.21
CA PHE A 58 -8.69 -6.38 -5.32
C PHE A 58 -9.70 -7.53 -5.38
N LEU A 59 -9.21 -8.75 -5.55
CA LEU A 59 -10.04 -9.95 -5.65
C LEU A 59 -9.99 -10.77 -4.36
N GLU A 60 -8.79 -11.13 -3.94
CA GLU A 60 -8.56 -12.02 -2.81
C GLU A 60 -7.14 -11.89 -2.27
N HIS A 61 -6.91 -12.44 -1.09
CA HIS A 61 -5.59 -12.57 -0.49
C HIS A 61 -5.33 -13.99 0.01
N PHE A 62 -4.07 -14.41 -0.01
CA PHE A 62 -3.63 -15.69 0.56
C PHE A 62 -2.22 -15.58 1.12
N GLY A 63 -1.78 -16.62 1.82
CA GLY A 63 -0.47 -16.70 2.42
C GLY A 63 -0.49 -16.65 3.95
N ASP A 64 0.58 -17.17 4.54
CA ASP A 64 0.76 -17.31 5.99
C ASP A 64 1.90 -16.41 6.46
N VAL A 65 3.11 -16.64 5.92
CA VAL A 65 4.30 -15.82 6.19
C VAL A 65 4.39 -14.61 5.28
N ASP A 66 4.28 -14.84 3.97
CA ASP A 66 4.19 -13.77 2.98
C ASP A 66 2.72 -13.56 2.62
N ALA A 67 2.24 -12.32 2.66
CA ALA A 67 0.89 -12.00 2.23
C ALA A 67 0.87 -11.75 0.73
N VAL A 68 0.01 -12.44 0.00
CA VAL A 68 -0.18 -12.26 -1.44
C VAL A 68 -1.55 -11.69 -1.68
N LEU A 69 -1.60 -10.56 -2.40
CA LEU A 69 -2.82 -9.89 -2.82
C LEU A 69 -3.01 -10.08 -4.32
N VAL A 70 -4.19 -10.51 -4.74
CA VAL A 70 -4.53 -10.69 -6.16
C VAL A 70 -5.39 -9.53 -6.63
N PHE A 71 -4.98 -8.91 -7.72
CA PHE A 71 -5.72 -7.85 -8.39
C PHE A 71 -6.07 -8.26 -9.81
N ARG A 72 -7.29 -7.94 -10.23
CA ARG A 72 -7.77 -8.19 -11.60
C ARG A 72 -8.19 -6.90 -12.27
N GLN A 73 -8.03 -6.82 -13.59
CA GLN A 73 -8.63 -5.74 -14.38
C GLN A 73 -10.15 -5.71 -14.18
N ASN A 74 -10.72 -4.55 -13.83
CA ASN A 74 -12.17 -4.44 -13.77
C ASN A 74 -12.77 -4.65 -15.17
N PRO A 75 -13.63 -5.67 -15.39
CA PRO A 75 -14.27 -5.88 -16.67
C PRO A 75 -15.19 -4.71 -17.10
N ALA A 76 -15.65 -3.89 -16.14
CA ALA A 76 -16.41 -2.67 -16.43
C ALA A 76 -15.54 -1.46 -16.81
N GLY A 77 -14.22 -1.62 -16.91
CA GLY A 77 -13.27 -0.52 -17.09
C GLY A 77 -12.89 0.17 -15.77
N PRO A 78 -11.97 1.14 -15.78
CA PRO A 78 -11.63 1.90 -14.58
C PRO A 78 -12.89 2.56 -14.02
N PRO A 79 -13.10 2.57 -12.69
CA PRO A 79 -14.20 3.35 -12.13
C PRO A 79 -14.02 4.80 -12.58
N GLU A 80 -15.04 5.34 -13.26
CA GLU A 80 -15.09 6.77 -13.54
C GLU A 80 -15.09 7.48 -12.19
N LEU A 81 -14.06 8.30 -11.94
CA LEU A 81 -13.95 9.09 -10.72
C LEU A 81 -14.96 10.24 -10.80
N ASP A 82 -16.24 9.89 -10.72
CA ASP A 82 -17.35 10.81 -10.76
C ASP A 82 -17.39 11.60 -9.44
N GLY A 83 -16.63 12.69 -9.38
CA GLY A 83 -16.68 13.68 -8.30
C GLY A 83 -16.20 13.23 -6.91
N ILE A 84 -15.63 12.03 -6.75
CA ILE A 84 -15.08 11.61 -5.45
C ILE A 84 -13.71 12.27 -5.25
N PRO A 85 -13.52 13.12 -4.24
CA PRO A 85 -12.21 13.72 -3.97
C PRO A 85 -11.20 12.61 -3.66
N LEU A 86 -10.05 12.64 -4.36
CA LEU A 86 -8.94 11.68 -4.23
C LEU A 86 -8.32 11.63 -2.81
N PHE A 87 -8.73 12.53 -1.94
CA PHE A 87 -8.42 12.54 -0.52
C PHE A 87 -9.72 12.46 0.26
N PRO A 88 -9.94 11.42 1.11
CA PRO A 88 -10.95 11.57 2.14
C PRO A 88 -10.61 12.84 2.94
N PRO A 89 -11.59 13.69 3.30
CA PRO A 89 -11.30 14.81 4.20
C PRO A 89 -10.67 14.22 5.45
N SER A 90 -9.40 14.55 5.70
CA SER A 90 -8.67 13.95 6.81
C SER A 90 -9.48 14.15 8.09
N PRO A 91 -9.79 13.10 8.86
CA PRO A 91 -10.57 13.22 10.09
C PRO A 91 -9.84 14.01 11.20
N LEU A 92 -8.61 14.46 10.92
CA LEU A 92 -7.73 15.17 11.83
C LEU A 92 -7.70 16.69 11.61
N VAL A 93 -8.52 17.26 10.70
CA VAL A 93 -8.75 18.71 10.68
C VAL A 93 -9.86 19.02 11.69
N PRO A 94 -9.58 19.68 12.83
CA PRO A 94 -10.63 20.05 13.76
C PRO A 94 -11.60 21.00 13.06
N ALA A 95 -12.87 20.64 13.05
CA ALA A 95 -13.97 21.54 12.70
C ALA A 95 -14.03 22.66 13.75
N GLY A 96 -13.26 23.73 13.57
CA GLY A 96 -13.31 24.88 14.48
C GLY A 96 -12.01 25.68 14.54
N ALA A 97 -11.67 26.36 13.47
CA ALA A 97 -10.76 27.52 13.54
C ALA A 97 -11.18 28.62 12.57
N ALA A 98 -12.48 28.95 12.56
CA ALA A 98 -12.93 30.27 12.12
C ALA A 98 -12.99 31.14 13.37
N ARG A 99 -11.88 31.81 13.70
CA ARG A 99 -11.89 32.94 14.63
C ARG A 99 -12.45 34.14 13.88
N GLY A 100 -13.59 34.66 14.36
CA GLY A 100 -13.89 36.08 14.28
C GLY A 100 -13.09 36.87 15.30
#